data_AF-A0A1A8RM14-F1
#
_entry.id   AF-A0A1A8RM14-F1
#
_cell.length_a   1.000
_cell.length_b   1.000
_cell.length_c   1.000
_cell.angle_alpha   90.00
_cell.angle_beta   90.00
_cell.angle_gamma   90.00
#
_symmetry.space_group_name_H-M   'P 1'
#
loop_
_entity.id
_entity.type
_entity.pdbx_description
1 polymer ?
#
loop_
_entity_poly.entity_id
_entity_poly.type
_entity_poly.pdbx_seq_one_letter_code
_entity_poly.pdbx_strand_id
1 'polypeptide(L)' 'RELWAIVWSVRNFRHYLGLRPFTIVTDHRPLLGLRRLPVDNDHTGRRSRWALELDPYDWVIVHKNGVH' A
#
# COMPACT_ATOMS: atom_id res chain seq x y z
N ARG A 1 -2.39 -2.37 10.82
CA ARG A 1 -3.77 -1.97 10.48
C ARG A 1 -3.79 -1.06 9.26
N GLU A 2 -2.83 -0.15 9.07
CA GLU A 2 -2.86 0.79 7.95
C GLU A 2 -2.67 0.12 6.58
N LEU A 3 -1.87 -0.96 6.46
CA LEU A 3 -1.76 -1.69 5.19
C LEU A 3 -3.10 -2.25 4.68
N TRP A 4 -3.93 -2.75 5.60
CA TRP A 4 -5.25 -3.24 5.21
C TRP A 4 -6.16 -2.09 4.78
N ALA A 5 -6.06 -0.93 5.44
CA ALA A 5 -6.79 0.26 5.05
C ALA A 5 -6.41 0.71 3.63
N ILE A 6 -5.12 0.70 3.29
CA ILE A 6 -4.64 0.99 1.93
C ILE A 6 -5.26 0.04 0.90
N VAL A 7 -5.14 -1.27 1.14
CA VAL A 7 -5.69 -2.31 0.23
C VAL A 7 -7.20 -2.15 0.09
N TRP A 8 -7.90 -1.92 1.20
CA TRP A 8 -9.33 -1.69 1.20
C TRP A 8 -9.70 -0.44 0.38
N SER A 9 -9.00 0.68 0.56
CA SER A 9 -9.21 1.90 -0.23
C SER A 9 -8.99 1.64 -1.72
N VAL A 10 -7.91 0.94 -2.09
CA VAL A 10 -7.63 0.62 -3.50
C VAL A 10 -8.73 -0.24 -4.11
N ARG A 11 -9.23 -1.24 -3.37
CA ARG A 11 -10.38 -2.06 -3.82
C ARG A 11 -11.64 -1.25 -4.08
N ASN A 12 -11.96 -0.30 -3.19
CA ASN A 12 -13.13 0.55 -3.33
C ASN A 12 -13.01 1.48 -4.54
N PHE A 13 -11.83 2.05 -4.76
CA PHE A 13 -11.60 3.02 -5.83
C PHE A 13 -10.97 2.41 -7.09
N ARG A 14 -10.97 1.08 -7.25
CA ARG A 14 -10.28 0.37 -8.34
C ARG A 14 -10.58 0.93 -9.74
N HIS A 15 -11.84 1.33 -9.98
CA HIS A 15 -12.30 1.85 -11.28
C HIS A 15 -11.73 3.25 -11.59
N TYR A 16 -11.35 4.01 -10.57
CA TYR A 16 -10.75 5.34 -10.70
C TYR A 16 -9.22 5.27 -10.70
N LEU A 17 -8.65 4.41 -9.83
CA LEU A 17 -7.21 4.30 -9.62
C LEU A 17 -6.49 3.51 -10.73
N GLY A 18 -7.20 2.68 -11.49
CA GLY A 18 -6.61 1.99 -12.65
C GLY A 18 -6.36 2.90 -13.87
N LEU A 19 -6.86 4.14 -13.83
CA LEU A 19 -6.79 5.06 -14.98
C LEU A 19 -5.68 6.10 -14.86
N ARG A 20 -5.19 6.37 -13.64
CA ARG A 20 -4.24 7.46 -13.38
C ARG A 20 -3.30 7.11 -12.22
N PRO A 21 -2.04 7.60 -12.25
CA PRO A 21 -1.15 7.50 -11.13
C PRO A 21 -1.70 8.21 -9.89
N PHE A 22 -1.47 7.66 -8.70
CA PHE A 22 -1.93 8.25 -7.45
C PHE A 22 -0.90 8.16 -6.31
N THR A 23 -1.14 8.93 -5.26
CA THR A 23 -0.27 8.97 -4.08
C THR A 23 -1.00 8.44 -2.85
N ILE A 24 -0.42 7.45 -2.19
CA ILE A 24 -0.85 6.94 -0.90
C ILE A 24 -0.11 7.72 0.18
N VAL A 25 -0.86 8.40 1.04
CA VAL A 25 -0.28 9.12 2.18
C VAL A 25 -0.50 8.29 3.44
N THR A 26 0.57 8.01 4.17
CA THR A 26 0.51 7.26 5.44
C THR A 26 1.32 7.93 6.53
N ASP A 27 0.85 7.88 7.76
CA ASP A 27 1.61 8.22 8.97
C ASP A 27 2.47 7.04 9.47
N HIS A 28 2.46 5.89 8.77
CA HIS A 28 3.19 4.71 9.18
C HIS A 28 4.45 4.47 8.31
N ARG A 29 5.61 4.88 8.84
CA ARG A 29 6.93 4.79 8.17
C ARG A 29 7.29 3.39 7.63
N PRO A 30 7.00 2.26 8.32
CA PRO A 30 7.32 0.93 7.81
C PRO A 30 6.67 0.59 6.45
N LEU A 31 5.58 1.27 6.08
CA LEU A 31 4.91 1.04 4.79
C LEU A 31 5.60 1.73 3.62
N LEU A 32 6.54 2.64 3.85
CA LEU A 32 7.37 3.20 2.77
C LEU A 32 8.11 2.10 1.99
N GLY A 33 8.45 1.00 2.68
CA GLY A 33 9.06 -0.18 2.09
C GLY A 33 8.10 -1.18 1.49
N LEU A 34 6.83 -0.84 1.23
CA LEU A 34 5.81 -1.83 0.83
C LEU A 34 6.19 -2.61 -0.45
N ARG A 35 6.83 -1.95 -1.41
CA ARG A 35 7.35 -2.60 -2.64
C ARG A 35 8.55 -3.53 -2.39
N ARG A 36 9.23 -3.41 -1.25
CA ARG A 36 10.44 -4.15 -0.89
C ARG A 36 10.23 -5.00 0.37
N LEU A 37 8.99 -5.40 0.64
CA LEU A 37 8.69 -6.23 1.81
C LEU A 37 9.49 -7.53 1.73
N PRO A 38 10.33 -7.83 2.74
CA PRO A 38 11.02 -9.11 2.80
C PRO A 38 9.99 -10.24 2.94
N VAL A 39 9.99 -11.16 1.97
CA VAL A 39 9.09 -12.33 1.94
C VAL A 39 9.30 -13.21 3.17
N ASP A 40 10.54 -13.22 3.68
CA ASP A 40 11.03 -14.02 4.80
C ASP A 40 10.30 -13.71 6.13
N ASN A 41 9.74 -12.50 6.25
CA ASN A 41 9.03 -12.02 7.44
C ASN A 41 7.49 -12.01 7.27
N ASP A 42 6.96 -12.68 6.24
CA ASP A 42 5.51 -12.85 6.03
C ASP A 42 5.11 -14.34 6.09
N HIS A 43 5.15 -14.91 7.30
CA HIS A 43 4.75 -16.30 7.56
C HIS A 43 3.31 -16.65 7.10
N THR A 44 2.46 -15.63 6.88
CA THR A 44 1.07 -15.82 6.43
C THR A 44 0.89 -15.59 4.92
N GLY A 45 1.91 -15.07 4.23
CA GLY A 45 1.84 -14.63 2.82
C GLY A 45 0.79 -13.53 2.56
N ARG A 46 0.27 -12.89 3.61
CA ARG A 46 -0.82 -11.90 3.50
C ARG A 46 -0.31 -10.59 2.92
N ARG A 47 0.88 -10.17 3.30
CA ARG A 47 1.52 -8.96 2.80
C ARG A 47 1.96 -9.16 1.35
N SER A 48 2.51 -10.32 1.00
CA SER A 48 2.88 -10.65 -0.38
C SER A 48 1.68 -10.64 -1.32
N ARG A 49 0.54 -11.22 -0.91
CA ARG A 49 -0.70 -11.18 -1.70
C ARG A 49 -1.21 -9.76 -1.93
N TRP A 50 -1.12 -8.90 -0.92
CA TRP A 50 -1.52 -7.51 -1.06
C TRP A 50 -0.53 -6.68 -1.90
N ALA A 51 0.77 -6.96 -1.82
CA ALA A 51 1.74 -6.36 -2.71
C ALA A 51 1.42 -6.70 -4.18
N LEU A 52 1.14 -7.98 -4.47
CA LEU A 52 0.68 -8.45 -5.79
C LEU A 52 -0.62 -7.78 -6.24
N GLU A 53 -1.57 -7.55 -5.35
CA GLU A 53 -2.82 -6.87 -5.67
C GLU A 53 -2.61 -5.39 -6.02
N LEU A 54 -1.60 -4.76 -5.40
CA LEU A 54 -1.25 -3.37 -5.64
C LEU A 54 -0.29 -3.18 -6.82
N ASP A 55 0.36 -4.24 -7.30
CA ASP A 55 1.37 -4.22 -8.37
C ASP A 55 0.88 -3.65 -9.71
N PRO A 56 -0.37 -3.93 -10.16
CA PRO A 56 -0.86 -3.40 -11.44
C PRO A 56 -1.13 -1.89 -11.44
N TYR A 57 -1.15 -1.26 -10.28
CA TYR A 57 -1.48 0.16 -10.13
C TYR A 57 -0.22 1.02 -10.12
N ASP A 58 -0.27 2.18 -10.76
CA ASP A 58 0.79 3.18 -10.63
C ASP A 58 0.55 4.05 -9.38
N TRP A 59 1.29 3.76 -8.32
CA TRP A 59 1.21 4.50 -7.08
C TRP A 59 2.56 4.72 -6.43
N VAL A 60 2.63 5.84 -5.71
CA VAL A 60 3.74 6.18 -4.80
C VAL A 60 3.21 6.27 -3.37
N ILE A 61 4.01 5.83 -2.40
CA ILE A 61 3.67 5.97 -0.99
C ILE A 61 4.55 7.03 -0.34
N VAL A 62 3.93 7.99 0.32
CA VAL A 62 4.62 9.07 1.01
C VAL A 62 4.24 9.05 2.48
N HIS A 63 5.24 9.27 3.32
CA HIS A 63 5.02 9.39 4.75
C HIS A 63 4.70 10.85 5.08
N LYS A 64 3.57 11.09 5.73
CA LYS A 64 3.22 12.39 6.30
C LYS A 64 3.33 12.28 7.80
N ASN A 65 4.30 12.98 8.40
CA ASN A 65 4.33 13.14 9.85
C ASN A 65 3.04 13.85 10.28
N GLY A 66 2.36 13.31 11.28
CA GLY A 66 1.24 14.01 11.92
C GLY A 66 1.73 15.33 12.51
N VAL A 67 0.94 16.39 12.35
CA VAL A 67 1.13 17.63 13.11
C VAL A 67 0.34 17.43 14.39
N HIS A 68 1.00 16.89 15.41
CA HIS A 68 0.51 16.86 16.79
C HIS A 68 1.54 17.52 17.68
#